data_AF-A0A0L0F852-F1
#
_entry.id   AF-A0A0L0F852-F1
#
_cell.length_a   1.000
_cell.length_b   1.000
_cell.length_c   1.000
_cell.angle_alpha   90.00
_cell.angle_beta   90.00
_cell.angle_gamma   90.00
#
_symmetry.space_group_name_H-M   'P 1'
#
loop_
_entity.id
_entity.type
_entity.pdbx_description
1 polymer ?
#
loop_
_entity_poly.entity_id
_entity_poly.type
_entity_poly.pdbx_seq_one_letter_code
_entity_poly.pdbx_strand_id
1 'polypeptide(L)'
;SLVYTHGPHKGKATSFQDIPASFWWAIVTTAGVGYGDMYPVTIGGKIVAAGLMFGSFLFVAFPVTFLTAAYTSTYAMYRKEKSYL
;
A
#
# COMPACT_ATOMS: atom_id res chain seq x y z
N SER A 1 -41.59 12.40 7.93
CA SER A 1 -40.89 11.50 8.87
C SER A 1 -39.64 12.21 9.39
N LEU A 2 -39.71 12.65 10.66
CA LEU A 2 -38.61 12.91 11.61
C LEU A 2 -37.27 13.35 11.00
N VAL A 3 -36.98 14.65 10.85
CA VAL A 3 -36.36 15.51 11.88
C VAL A 3 -35.48 14.72 12.87
N TYR A 4 -34.27 14.34 12.42
CA TYR A 4 -33.18 13.98 13.33
C TYR A 4 -32.46 15.23 13.77
N THR A 5 -32.93 15.78 14.87
CA THR A 5 -32.15 16.63 15.77
C THR A 5 -31.15 15.75 16.53
N HIS A 6 -29.84 15.95 16.34
CA HIS A 6 -28.82 15.61 17.33
C HIS A 6 -27.57 16.50 17.18
N GLY A 7 -27.49 17.56 18.00
CA GLY A 7 -26.29 17.99 18.73
C GLY A 7 -25.16 18.72 17.99
N PRO A 8 -24.66 19.87 18.49
CA PRO A 8 -23.43 20.50 18.02
C PRO A 8 -22.21 19.83 18.66
N HIS A 9 -22.03 18.54 18.38
CA HIS A 9 -20.76 17.84 18.61
C HIS A 9 -20.32 17.29 17.28
N LYS A 10 -19.67 18.15 16.48
CA LYS A 10 -18.79 17.70 15.39
C LYS A 10 -17.57 17.02 16.00
N GLY A 11 -17.78 15.92 16.72
CA GLY A 11 -16.76 14.89 16.83
C GLY A 11 -16.52 14.45 15.40
N LYS A 12 -15.38 14.86 14.82
CA LYS A 12 -15.00 14.48 13.45
C LYS A 12 -15.25 12.98 13.35
N ALA A 13 -16.19 12.57 12.50
CA ALA A 13 -16.36 11.16 12.16
C ALA A 13 -14.98 10.71 11.67
N THR A 14 -14.25 9.99 12.54
CA THR A 14 -12.96 9.44 12.16
C THR A 14 -13.29 8.45 11.06
N SER A 15 -12.78 8.71 9.86
CA SER A 15 -13.00 7.85 8.69
C SER A 15 -12.63 6.38 8.98
N PHE A 16 -11.75 6.16 9.96
CA PHE A 16 -11.30 4.86 10.44
C PHE A 16 -12.15 4.34 11.61
N GLN A 17 -13.48 4.23 11.46
CA GLN A 17 -14.31 3.62 12.53
C GLN A 17 -14.12 2.10 12.61
N ASP A 18 -13.84 1.46 11.48
CA ASP A 18 -13.71 0.00 11.39
C ASP A 18 -12.32 -0.44 10.90
N ILE A 19 -11.84 -1.57 11.43
CA ILE A 19 -10.58 -2.19 11.00
C ILE A 19 -10.58 -2.47 9.49
N PRO A 20 -11.63 -3.07 8.88
CA PRO A 20 -11.68 -3.30 7.43
C PRO A 20 -11.63 -2.02 6.60
N ALA A 21 -12.27 -0.93 7.06
CA ALA A 21 -12.25 0.36 6.36
C ALA A 21 -10.82 0.95 6.34
N SER A 22 -10.06 0.74 7.42
CA SER A 22 -8.65 1.14 7.50
C SER A 22 -7.76 0.36 6.52
N PHE A 23 -8.04 -0.92 6.32
CA PHE A 23 -7.36 -1.74 5.31
C PHE A 23 -7.67 -1.27 3.89
N TRP A 24 -8.92 -0.94 3.59
CA TRP A 24 -9.30 -0.40 2.28
C TRP A 24 -8.50 0.87 1.94
N TRP A 25 -8.46 1.83 2.85
CA TRP A 25 -7.65 3.04 2.69
C TRP A 25 -6.17 2.72 2.45
N ALA A 26 -5.59 1.80 3.23
CA ALA A 26 -4.19 1.43 3.10
C ALA A 26 -3.89 0.81 1.74
N ILE A 27 -4.77 -0.07 1.23
CA ILE A 27 -4.62 -0.72 -0.09
C ILE A 27 -4.68 0.33 -1.20
N VAL A 28 -5.70 1.18 -1.19
CA VAL A 28 -5.90 2.25 -2.20
C VAL A 28 -4.74 3.24 -2.21
N THR A 29 -4.19 3.57 -1.04
CA THR A 29 -3.04 4.47 -0.90
C THR A 29 -1.75 3.80 -1.39
N THR A 30 -1.53 2.53 -1.03
CA THR A 30 -0.35 1.75 -1.47
C THR A 30 -0.34 1.56 -2.98
N ALA A 31 -1.53 1.37 -3.59
CA ALA A 31 -1.70 1.25 -5.03
C ALA A 31 -1.55 2.59 -5.78
N GLY A 32 -1.44 3.72 -5.07
CA GLY A 32 -1.29 5.06 -5.67
C GLY A 32 -2.58 5.65 -6.25
N VAL A 33 -3.74 5.04 -6.02
CA VAL A 33 -5.03 5.54 -6.54
C VAL A 33 -5.50 6.75 -5.75
N GLY A 34 -5.52 6.64 -4.42
CA GLY A 34 -5.83 7.77 -3.52
C GLY A 34 -7.19 8.43 -3.77
N TYR A 35 -8.29 7.66 -3.70
CA TYR A 35 -9.65 8.19 -3.93
C TYR A 35 -10.01 9.41 -3.07
N GLY A 36 -9.40 9.56 -1.90
CA GLY A 36 -9.59 10.73 -1.01
C GLY A 36 -10.88 10.69 -0.20
N ASP A 37 -11.62 9.58 -0.28
CA ASP A 37 -12.79 9.25 0.54
C ASP A 37 -12.42 9.11 2.03
N MET A 38 -11.24 8.57 2.30
CA MET A 38 -10.67 8.39 3.62
C MET A 38 -9.23 8.89 3.65
N TYR A 39 -8.81 9.56 4.72
CA TYR A 39 -7.42 9.97 4.91
C TYR A 39 -7.06 10.19 6.39
N PRO A 40 -5.80 9.96 6.80
CA PRO A 40 -5.35 10.18 8.16
C PRO A 40 -5.33 11.66 8.49
N VAL A 41 -6.10 12.02 9.52
CA VAL A 41 -6.21 13.41 10.00
C VAL A 41 -5.17 13.70 11.09
N THR A 42 -4.71 12.67 11.81
CA THR A 42 -3.74 12.77 12.90
C THR A 42 -2.31 12.89 12.38
N ILE A 43 -1.43 13.56 13.14
CA ILE A 43 -0.01 13.72 12.77
C ILE A 43 0.68 12.35 12.64
N GLY A 44 0.45 11.43 13.58
CA GLY A 44 0.99 10.07 13.50
C GLY A 44 0.51 9.29 12.27
N GLY A 45 -0.78 9.39 11.94
CA GLY A 45 -1.34 8.74 10.75
C GLY A 45 -0.74 9.26 9.44
N LYS A 46 -0.42 10.56 9.37
CA LYS A 46 0.26 11.15 8.20
C LYS A 46 1.70 10.65 8.04
N ILE A 47 2.43 10.46 9.14
CA ILE A 47 3.78 9.88 9.10
C ILE A 47 3.73 8.43 8.58
N VAL A 48 2.78 7.63 9.08
CA VAL A 48 2.57 6.25 8.60
C VAL A 48 2.18 6.24 7.12
N ALA A 49 1.30 7.16 6.68
CA ALA A 49 0.93 7.29 5.28
C ALA A 49 2.14 7.63 4.39
N ALA A 50 3.00 8.56 4.83
CA ALA A 50 4.22 8.89 4.12
C ALA A 50 5.17 7.68 4.05
N GLY A 51 5.35 6.95 5.15
CA GLY A 51 6.13 5.71 5.18
C GLY A 51 5.60 4.63 4.23
N LEU A 52 4.27 4.45 4.18
CA LEU A 52 3.60 3.54 3.24
C LEU A 52 3.87 3.91 1.77
N MET A 53 3.79 5.21 1.44
CA MET A 53 4.05 5.71 0.09
C MET A 53 5.49 5.43 -0.35
N PHE A 54 6.49 5.57 0.52
CA PHE A 54 7.88 5.24 0.16
C PHE A 54 8.14 3.73 0.20
N GLY A 55 7.57 3.03 1.17
CA GLY A 55 7.73 1.58 1.33
C GLY A 55 7.14 0.77 0.19
N SER A 56 6.06 1.24 -0.44
CA SER A 56 5.41 0.55 -1.55
C SER A 56 6.33 0.38 -2.77
N PHE A 57 7.20 1.35 -3.06
CA PHE A 57 8.18 1.24 -4.15
C PHE A 57 9.16 0.09 -3.94
N LEU A 58 9.66 -0.07 -2.72
CA LEU A 58 10.56 -1.17 -2.37
C LEU A 58 9.84 -2.53 -2.48
N PHE A 59 8.57 -2.56 -2.07
CA PHE A 59 7.75 -3.77 -2.12
C PHE A 59 7.46 -4.22 -3.56
N VAL A 60 7.27 -3.28 -4.49
CA VAL A 60 7.08 -3.59 -5.91
C VAL A 60 8.40 -3.96 -6.60
N ALA A 61 9.52 -3.34 -6.22
CA ALA A 61 10.83 -3.66 -6.78
C ALA A 61 11.33 -5.06 -6.40
N PHE A 62 10.96 -5.55 -5.22
CA PHE A 62 11.37 -6.86 -4.72
C PHE A 62 10.98 -8.04 -5.62
N PRO A 63 9.70 -8.27 -5.99
CA PRO A 63 9.31 -9.40 -6.83
C PRO A 63 9.91 -9.33 -8.23
N VAL A 64 10.03 -8.13 -8.82
CA VAL A 64 10.64 -7.95 -10.15
C VAL A 64 12.13 -8.32 -10.12
N THR A 65 12.85 -7.86 -9.10
CA THR A 65 14.28 -8.14 -8.93
C THR A 65 14.51 -9.62 -8.64
N PHE A 66 13.73 -10.21 -7.73
CA PHE A 66 13.80 -11.63 -7.40
C PHE A 66 13.56 -12.51 -8.63
N LEU A 67 12.52 -12.19 -9.42
CA LEU A 67 12.20 -12.92 -10.65
C LEU A 67 13.33 -12.81 -11.67
N THR A 68 13.88 -11.60 -11.86
CA THR A 68 15.01 -11.37 -12.78
C THR A 68 16.26 -12.13 -12.35
N ALA A 69 16.56 -12.16 -11.05
CA ALA A 69 17.68 -12.92 -10.51
C ALA A 69 17.51 -14.44 -10.71
N ALA A 70 16.30 -14.95 -10.50
CA ALA A 70 15.97 -16.35 -10.76
C ALA A 70 16.15 -16.72 -12.25
N TYR A 71 15.68 -15.88 -13.17
CA TYR A 71 15.93 -16.10 -14.59
C TYR A 71 17.43 -16.04 -14.91
N THR A 72 18.12 -15.00 -14.45
CA THR A 72 19.55 -14.80 -14.72
C THR A 72 20.39 -15.99 -14.24
N SER A 73 20.08 -16.57 -13.09
CA SER A 73 20.79 -17.75 -12.57
C SER A 73 20.60 -18.96 -13.48
N THR A 74 19.37 -19.23 -13.93
CA THR A 74 19.10 -20.34 -14.87
C THR A 74 19.82 -20.13 -16.21
N TYR A 75 19.73 -18.94 -16.80
CA TYR A 75 20.42 -18.62 -18.05
C TYR A 75 21.95 -18.69 -17.90
N ALA A 76 22.49 -18.32 -16.73
CA ALA A 76 23.92 -18.47 -16.45
C ALA A 76 24.35 -19.93 -16.42
N MET A 77 23.54 -20.83 -15.84
CA MET A 77 23.80 -22.28 -15.85
C MET A 77 23.77 -22.85 -17.27
N TYR A 78 22.71 -22.56 -18.04
CA TYR A 78 22.61 -23.00 -19.45
C TYR A 78 23.78 -22.52 -20.30
N ARG A 79 24.25 -21.29 -20.09
CA ARG A 79 25.40 -20.73 -20.81
C ARG A 79 26.70 -21.46 -20.45
N LYS A 80 26.88 -21.79 -19.16
CA LYS A 80 28.06 -22.51 -18.67
C LYS A 80 28.14 -23.90 -19.27
N GLU A 81 27.02 -24.62 -19.33
CA GLU A 81 26.94 -25.96 -19.93
C GLU A 81 27.29 -25.96 -21.42
N LYS A 82 26.80 -24.96 -22.18
CA LYS A 82 27.17 -24.79 -23.60
C LYS A 82 28.63 -24.42 -23.84
N SER A 83 29.35 -23.97 -22.81
CA SER A 83 30.80 -23.68 -22.87
C SER A 83 31.67 -24.89 -22.55
N TYR A 84 31.09 -25.97 -22.01
CA TYR A 84 31.77 -27.26 -21.80
C TYR A 84 31.55 -28.25 -22.96
N LEU A 85 30.66 -27.92 -23.89
CA LEU A 85 30.39 -28.63 -25.15
C LEU A 85 31.16 -27.96 -26.29
#